data_AF-A0A3D1HN15-F1
#
_entry.id   AF-A0A3D1HN15-F1
#
_cell.length_a   1.000
_cell.length_b   1.000
_cell.length_c   1.000
_cell.angle_alpha   90.00
_cell.angle_beta   90.00
_cell.angle_gamma   90.00
#
_symmetry.space_group_name_H-M   'P 1'
#
loop_
_entity.id
_entity.type
_entity.pdbx_description
1 polymer ?
#
loop_
_entity_poly.entity_id
_entity_poly.type
_entity_poly.pdbx_seq_one_letter_code
_entity_poly.pdbx_strand_id
1 'polypeptide(L)'
;GLEDAYEDGRLMGSFAEECASRYQFSREAQDDYALQSLANARAAQDSGAFDGEITPVTISSRRGDTVISADEQPGKARPEKIPQLRPAFAADGTVTAANASSISDGAAALVVTSGANAAAKGLKVRARILGHAGHAHEPGWFTTAPVPATKKLLDRLGWGVEDVDLWEVNEAFAVVPMAFMHEFGIARDKINVNGGACALGHPIGASGSRIIVTLLNALETRGLQRGIAAICIGGGEGTAIAIERVT
;
A
#
# COMPACT_ATOMS: atom_id res chain seq x y z
N GLY A 1 17.89 3.15 1.58
CA GLY A 1 16.84 2.22 1.13
C GLY A 1 15.93 1.85 2.29
N LEU A 2 16.49 1.25 3.34
CA LEU A 2 15.78 0.85 4.57
C LEU A 2 16.42 1.42 5.85
N GLU A 3 17.40 2.29 5.69
CA GLU A 3 18.16 2.96 6.73
C GLU A 3 17.99 4.46 6.55
N ASP A 4 17.90 5.16 7.67
CA ASP A 4 17.74 6.61 7.70
C ASP A 4 19.01 7.32 7.24
N ALA A 5 18.85 8.43 6.54
CA ALA A 5 19.99 9.22 6.05
C ALA A 5 20.53 10.20 7.11
N TYR A 6 19.80 10.46 8.19
CA TYR A 6 20.12 11.46 9.20
C TYR A 6 20.68 10.82 10.48
N GLU A 7 20.26 9.60 10.80
CA GLU A 7 20.73 8.81 11.93
C GLU A 7 21.37 7.50 11.47
N ASP A 8 22.71 7.47 11.45
CA ASP A 8 23.50 6.31 11.00
C ASP A 8 23.15 5.03 11.76
N GLY A 9 22.89 3.94 11.03
CA GLY A 9 22.48 2.65 11.56
C GLY A 9 21.00 2.55 11.97
N ARG A 10 20.23 3.63 11.88
CA ARG A 10 18.82 3.62 12.30
C ARG A 10 17.91 3.08 11.20
N LEU A 11 17.32 1.91 11.46
CA LEU A 11 16.42 1.23 10.52
C LEU A 11 15.02 1.84 10.52
N MET A 12 14.35 1.82 9.37
CA MET A 12 12.99 2.35 9.20
C MET A 12 11.98 1.81 10.22
N GLY A 13 12.12 0.56 10.64
CA GLY A 13 11.23 -0.07 11.62
C GLY A 13 11.30 0.54 13.02
N SER A 14 12.39 1.21 13.39
CA SER A 14 12.48 1.92 14.68
C SER A 14 11.48 3.09 14.75
N PHE A 15 11.26 3.80 13.65
CA PHE A 15 10.27 4.88 13.56
C PHE A 15 8.83 4.33 13.52
N ALA A 16 8.65 3.09 13.07
CA ALA A 16 7.36 2.43 13.18
C ALA A 16 7.01 2.13 14.65
N GLU A 17 7.99 1.78 15.49
CA GLU A 17 7.80 1.67 16.94
C GLU A 17 7.42 3.03 17.58
N GLU A 18 8.05 4.12 17.15
CA GLU A 18 7.69 5.46 17.61
C GLU A 18 6.26 5.84 17.23
N CYS A 19 5.84 5.50 16.01
CA CYS A 19 4.46 5.66 15.57
C CYS A 19 3.50 4.82 16.43
N ALA A 20 3.80 3.54 16.67
CA ALA A 20 3.01 2.68 17.53
C ALA A 20 2.85 3.28 18.93
N SER A 21 3.94 3.76 19.53
CA SER A 21 3.94 4.42 20.84
C SER A 21 3.10 5.70 20.84
N ARG A 22 3.27 6.56 19.83
CA ARG A 22 2.58 7.86 19.70
C ARG A 22 1.07 7.74 19.57
N TYR A 23 0.59 6.70 18.88
CA TYR A 23 -0.84 6.40 18.72
C TYR A 23 -1.35 5.35 19.71
N GLN A 24 -0.49 4.83 20.58
CA GLN A 24 -0.79 3.77 21.53
C GLN A 24 -1.35 2.50 20.85
N PHE A 25 -0.87 2.19 19.65
CA PHE A 25 -1.23 0.97 18.95
C PHE A 25 -0.56 -0.22 19.60
N SER A 26 -1.36 -1.11 20.19
CA SER A 26 -0.85 -2.33 20.81
C SER A 26 -0.29 -3.29 19.76
N ARG A 27 0.52 -4.24 20.23
CA ARG A 27 1.03 -5.33 19.40
C ARG A 27 -0.11 -6.13 18.77
N GLU A 28 -1.15 -6.44 19.54
CA GLU A 28 -2.32 -7.20 19.10
C GLU A 28 -3.05 -6.45 17.99
N ALA A 29 -3.23 -5.13 18.11
CA ALA A 29 -3.88 -4.33 17.08
C ALA A 29 -3.10 -4.34 15.74
N GLN A 30 -1.76 -4.29 15.80
CA GLN A 30 -0.92 -4.37 14.61
C GLN A 30 -0.95 -5.77 13.97
N ASP A 31 -0.94 -6.83 14.79
CA ASP A 31 -1.05 -8.21 14.32
C ASP A 31 -2.44 -8.50 13.73
N ASP A 32 -3.51 -8.00 14.34
CA ASP A 32 -4.87 -8.12 13.83
C ASP A 32 -5.04 -7.40 12.49
N TYR A 33 -4.40 -6.23 12.33
CA TYR A 33 -4.36 -5.53 11.05
C TYR A 33 -3.65 -6.39 9.98
N ALA A 34 -2.49 -6.95 10.31
CA ALA A 34 -1.71 -7.80 9.40
C ALA A 34 -2.45 -9.10 9.03
N LEU A 35 -3.12 -9.74 9.99
CA LEU A 35 -3.96 -10.91 9.77
C LEU A 35 -5.11 -10.62 8.80
N GLN A 36 -5.77 -9.47 8.95
CA GLN A 36 -6.82 -9.02 8.03
C GLN A 36 -6.25 -8.70 6.64
N SER A 37 -5.09 -8.04 6.55
CA SER A 37 -4.41 -7.81 5.26
C SER A 37 -4.11 -9.12 4.54
N LEU A 38 -3.62 -10.14 5.27
CA LEU A 38 -3.36 -11.48 4.75
C LEU A 38 -4.64 -12.21 4.32
N ALA A 39 -5.70 -12.13 5.11
CA ALA A 39 -6.99 -12.73 4.77
C ALA A 39 -7.57 -12.11 3.49
N ASN A 40 -7.51 -10.78 3.35
CA ASN A 40 -7.95 -10.07 2.14
C ASN A 40 -7.10 -10.46 0.92
N ALA A 41 -5.78 -10.56 1.07
CA ALA A 41 -4.89 -10.98 -0.01
C ALA A 41 -5.18 -12.39 -0.50
N ARG A 42 -5.40 -13.35 0.42
CA ARG A 42 -5.80 -14.72 0.06
C ARG A 42 -7.16 -14.75 -0.65
N ALA A 43 -8.16 -14.04 -0.12
CA ALA A 43 -9.47 -13.97 -0.73
C ALA A 43 -9.43 -13.32 -2.14
N ALA A 44 -8.58 -12.31 -2.33
CA ALA A 44 -8.35 -11.68 -3.62
C ALA A 44 -7.68 -12.64 -4.62
N GLN A 45 -6.72 -13.45 -4.19
CA GLN A 45 -6.13 -14.50 -5.02
C GLN A 45 -7.16 -15.58 -5.38
N ASP A 46 -7.90 -16.10 -4.39
CA ASP A 46 -8.86 -17.19 -4.56
C ASP A 46 -10.03 -16.79 -5.49
N SER A 47 -10.40 -15.50 -5.51
CA SER A 47 -11.46 -14.96 -6.37
C SER A 47 -10.98 -14.48 -7.74
N GLY A 48 -9.68 -14.49 -8.02
CA GLY A 48 -9.11 -13.95 -9.26
C GLY A 48 -9.13 -12.42 -9.35
N ALA A 49 -9.21 -11.72 -8.21
CA ALA A 49 -9.28 -10.25 -8.18
C ALA A 49 -8.02 -9.57 -8.75
N PHE A 50 -6.88 -10.29 -8.81
CA PHE A 50 -5.62 -9.81 -9.38
C PHE A 50 -5.42 -10.20 -10.85
N ASP A 51 -6.32 -10.98 -11.45
CA ASP A 51 -6.16 -11.49 -12.83
C ASP A 51 -6.12 -10.35 -13.87
N GLY A 52 -6.75 -9.21 -13.55
CA GLY A 52 -6.75 -8.01 -14.39
C GLY A 52 -5.49 -7.14 -14.27
N GLU A 53 -4.60 -7.42 -13.32
CA GLU A 53 -3.41 -6.60 -13.05
C GLU A 53 -2.07 -7.31 -13.15
N ILE A 54 -2.02 -8.62 -12.90
CA ILE A 54 -0.78 -9.39 -12.96
C ILE A 54 -0.52 -9.87 -14.40
N THR A 55 0.64 -9.49 -14.94
CA THR A 55 1.17 -10.06 -16.18
C THR A 55 2.19 -11.15 -15.86
N PRO A 56 2.03 -12.39 -16.36
CA PRO A 56 2.96 -13.48 -16.06
C PRO A 56 4.39 -13.20 -16.51
N VAL A 57 5.37 -13.61 -15.69
CA VAL A 57 6.80 -13.53 -15.98
C VAL A 57 7.35 -14.95 -16.15
N THR A 58 7.94 -15.24 -17.31
CA THR A 58 8.59 -16.52 -17.58
C THR A 58 10.09 -16.43 -17.33
N ILE A 59 10.60 -17.27 -16.44
CA ILE A 59 12.04 -17.42 -16.18
C ILE A 59 12.53 -18.69 -16.88
N SER A 60 13.34 -18.52 -17.92
CA SER A 60 13.94 -19.64 -18.65
C SER A 60 15.26 -20.08 -18.02
N SER A 61 15.40 -21.38 -17.83
CA SER A 61 16.63 -22.00 -17.31
C SER A 61 17.03 -23.23 -18.12
N ARG A 62 18.24 -23.76 -17.89
CA ARG A 62 18.67 -25.05 -18.49
C ARG A 62 17.75 -26.23 -18.13
N ARG A 63 16.97 -26.12 -17.04
CA ARG A 63 16.04 -27.16 -16.58
C ARG A 63 14.61 -26.98 -17.11
N GLY A 64 14.36 -25.95 -17.92
CA GLY A 64 13.04 -25.57 -18.42
C GLY A 64 12.59 -24.19 -17.92
N ASP A 65 11.38 -23.83 -18.33
CA ASP A 65 10.73 -22.56 -18.01
C ASP A 65 9.92 -22.66 -16.73
N THR A 66 9.95 -21.59 -15.92
CA THR A 66 9.07 -21.39 -14.77
C THR A 66 8.25 -20.13 -14.98
N VAL A 67 6.93 -20.24 -14.93
CA VAL A 67 6.02 -19.10 -15.05
C VAL A 67 5.62 -18.61 -13.67
N ILE A 68 5.85 -17.34 -13.38
CA ILE A 68 5.39 -16.64 -12.18
C ILE A 68 4.19 -15.79 -12.57
N SER A 69 3.03 -16.08 -12.00
CA SER A 69 1.77 -15.40 -12.35
C SER A 69 0.90 -15.04 -11.14
N ALA A 70 1.44 -15.15 -9.93
CA ALA A 70 0.73 -14.86 -8.68
C ALA A 70 1.71 -14.38 -7.60
N ASP A 71 1.26 -13.53 -6.70
CA ASP A 71 2.03 -13.14 -5.52
C ASP A 71 2.28 -14.34 -4.61
N GLU A 72 3.54 -14.63 -4.32
CA GLU A 72 3.92 -15.84 -3.59
C GLU A 72 3.72 -15.74 -2.06
N GLN A 73 3.75 -14.52 -1.52
CA GLN A 73 3.84 -14.27 -0.08
C GLN A 73 2.57 -14.70 0.68
N PRO A 74 1.34 -14.37 0.21
CA PRO A 74 0.13 -14.75 0.94
C PRO A 74 -0.02 -16.28 1.12
N GLY A 75 0.34 -17.05 0.09
CA GLY A 75 0.28 -18.51 0.11
C GLY A 75 1.29 -19.17 1.06
N LYS A 76 2.44 -18.51 1.32
CA LYS A 76 3.50 -19.01 2.20
C LYS A 76 3.31 -18.62 3.68
N ALA A 77 2.42 -17.66 3.96
CA ALA A 77 2.21 -17.15 5.30
C ALA A 77 1.58 -18.18 6.25
N ARG A 78 1.91 -18.04 7.55
CA ARG A 78 1.40 -18.88 8.65
C ARG A 78 0.68 -18.02 9.69
N PRO A 79 -0.62 -17.73 9.50
CA PRO A 79 -1.40 -16.82 10.36
C PRO A 79 -1.30 -17.16 11.84
N GLU A 80 -1.30 -18.46 12.18
CA GLU A 80 -1.25 -18.97 13.55
C GLU A 80 0.06 -18.64 14.28
N LYS A 81 1.12 -18.31 13.54
CA LYS A 81 2.41 -17.94 14.10
C LYS A 81 2.57 -16.44 14.32
N ILE A 82 1.72 -15.59 13.72
CA ILE A 82 1.86 -14.13 13.77
C ILE A 82 1.93 -13.61 15.22
N PRO A 83 1.01 -14.00 16.14
CA PRO A 83 1.07 -13.54 17.53
C PRO A 83 2.32 -13.99 18.30
N GLN A 84 3.02 -15.02 17.81
CA GLN A 84 4.18 -15.62 18.47
C GLN A 84 5.51 -15.02 17.98
N LEU A 85 5.48 -14.17 16.95
CA LEU A 85 6.68 -13.58 16.41
C LEU A 85 7.32 -12.61 17.42
N ARG A 86 8.64 -12.66 17.47
CA ARG A 86 9.44 -11.72 18.26
C ARG A 86 9.47 -10.35 17.56
N PRO A 87 9.54 -9.26 18.33
CA PRO A 87 9.83 -7.93 17.79
C PRO A 87 11.10 -7.92 16.95
N ALA A 88 11.08 -7.13 15.87
CA ALA A 88 12.17 -7.08 14.89
C ALA A 88 13.14 -5.91 15.09
N PHE A 89 12.71 -4.83 15.76
CA PHE A 89 13.46 -3.57 15.80
C PHE A 89 13.80 -3.07 17.21
N ALA A 90 13.11 -3.55 18.26
CA ALA A 90 13.40 -3.26 19.66
C ALA A 90 13.06 -4.48 20.54
N ALA A 91 13.76 -4.69 21.66
CA ALA A 91 13.58 -5.89 22.50
C ALA A 91 12.16 -6.00 23.11
N ASP A 92 11.58 -4.86 23.46
CA ASP A 92 10.23 -4.66 23.98
C ASP A 92 9.29 -4.02 22.94
N GLY A 93 9.68 -4.09 21.66
CA GLY A 93 8.94 -3.52 20.55
C GLY A 93 7.63 -4.26 20.21
N THR A 94 6.87 -3.66 19.30
CA THR A 94 5.58 -4.15 18.80
C THR A 94 5.64 -4.54 17.33
N VAL A 95 6.63 -4.05 16.58
CA VAL A 95 6.79 -4.31 15.16
C VAL A 95 7.48 -5.65 14.95
N THR A 96 6.88 -6.52 14.15
CA THR A 96 7.37 -7.87 13.82
C THR A 96 7.47 -8.07 12.32
N ALA A 97 8.06 -9.19 11.91
CA ALA A 97 8.13 -9.57 10.49
C ALA A 97 6.75 -9.82 9.83
N ALA A 98 5.67 -9.96 10.60
CA ALA A 98 4.32 -10.16 10.04
C ALA A 98 3.52 -8.85 9.92
N ASN A 99 3.75 -7.90 10.83
CA ASN A 99 3.09 -6.58 10.79
C ASN A 99 3.98 -5.50 10.14
N ALA A 100 5.09 -5.91 9.53
CA ALA A 100 5.91 -5.15 8.60
C ALA A 100 5.87 -5.81 7.22
N SER A 101 5.97 -5.02 6.15
CA SER A 101 6.12 -5.58 4.81
C SER A 101 7.44 -6.32 4.65
N SER A 102 7.43 -7.36 3.80
CA SER A 102 8.66 -8.06 3.42
C SER A 102 9.45 -7.29 2.36
N ILE A 103 10.75 -7.56 2.30
CA ILE A 103 11.58 -7.17 1.16
C ILE A 103 11.13 -8.01 -0.04
N SER A 104 10.80 -7.36 -1.15
CA SER A 104 10.18 -8.04 -2.30
C SER A 104 10.70 -7.50 -3.62
N ASP A 105 10.62 -8.35 -4.63
CA ASP A 105 10.95 -8.01 -6.02
C ASP A 105 9.67 -7.83 -6.83
N GLY A 106 9.61 -6.80 -7.67
CA GLY A 106 8.45 -6.54 -8.50
C GLY A 106 8.57 -5.25 -9.30
N ALA A 107 7.74 -5.13 -10.33
CA ALA A 107 7.60 -3.94 -11.16
C ALA A 107 6.12 -3.67 -11.44
N ALA A 108 5.76 -2.39 -11.52
CA ALA A 108 4.42 -1.96 -11.89
C ALA A 108 4.51 -0.72 -12.78
N ALA A 109 3.64 -0.64 -13.79
CA ALA A 109 3.65 0.44 -14.77
C ALA A 109 2.22 0.85 -15.13
N LEU A 110 2.07 2.14 -15.45
CA LEU A 110 0.84 2.71 -15.99
C LEU A 110 1.14 3.43 -17.30
N VAL A 111 0.24 3.34 -18.27
CA VAL A 111 0.28 4.17 -19.48
C VAL A 111 -0.53 5.43 -19.22
N VAL A 112 0.13 6.59 -19.19
CA VAL A 112 -0.49 7.88 -18.92
C VAL A 112 -0.46 8.74 -20.18
N THR A 113 -1.58 9.42 -20.47
CA THR A 113 -1.68 10.34 -21.59
C THR A 113 -2.67 11.47 -21.30
N SER A 114 -2.64 12.53 -22.09
CA SER A 114 -3.63 13.60 -21.98
C SER A 114 -4.99 13.14 -22.51
N GLY A 115 -6.07 13.71 -21.96
CA GLY A 115 -7.43 13.43 -22.45
C GLY A 115 -7.60 13.75 -23.94
N ALA A 116 -6.95 14.82 -24.42
CA ALA A 116 -6.97 15.18 -25.83
C ALA A 116 -6.30 14.12 -26.73
N ASN A 117 -5.15 13.58 -26.33
CA ASN A 117 -4.48 12.52 -27.10
C ASN A 117 -5.25 11.20 -27.03
N ALA A 118 -5.83 10.85 -25.87
CA ALA A 118 -6.69 9.68 -25.74
C ALA A 118 -7.90 9.76 -26.67
N ALA A 119 -8.58 10.91 -26.72
CA ALA A 119 -9.71 11.15 -27.61
C ALA A 119 -9.29 11.10 -29.09
N ALA A 120 -8.20 11.78 -29.46
CA ALA A 120 -7.70 11.80 -30.84
C ALA A 120 -7.31 10.41 -31.36
N LYS A 121 -6.84 9.51 -30.47
CA LYS A 121 -6.43 8.15 -30.81
C LYS A 121 -7.50 7.08 -30.53
N GLY A 122 -8.68 7.46 -30.04
CA GLY A 122 -9.75 6.51 -29.69
C GLY A 122 -9.34 5.50 -28.60
N LEU A 123 -8.47 5.89 -27.66
CA LEU A 123 -8.00 4.99 -26.59
C LEU A 123 -9.10 4.77 -25.54
N LYS A 124 -9.25 3.52 -25.08
CA LYS A 124 -10.12 3.18 -23.95
C LYS A 124 -9.46 3.62 -22.64
N VAL A 125 -9.83 4.79 -22.14
CA VAL A 125 -9.35 5.31 -20.85
C VAL A 125 -10.02 4.55 -19.70
N ARG A 126 -9.24 4.08 -18.72
CA ARG A 126 -9.75 3.39 -17.52
C ARG A 126 -10.12 4.35 -16.40
N ALA A 127 -9.30 5.37 -16.17
CA ALA A 127 -9.50 6.38 -15.14
C ALA A 127 -8.82 7.70 -15.50
N ARG A 128 -9.22 8.77 -14.80
CA ARG A 128 -8.60 10.10 -14.82
C ARG A 128 -7.82 10.30 -13.53
N ILE A 129 -6.62 10.84 -13.64
CA ILE A 129 -5.90 11.37 -12.48
C ILE A 129 -6.47 12.76 -12.20
N LEU A 130 -7.08 12.95 -11.03
CA LEU A 130 -7.69 14.24 -10.67
C LEU A 130 -6.68 15.18 -9.98
N GLY A 131 -5.67 14.61 -9.33
CA GLY A 131 -4.61 15.36 -8.71
C GLY A 131 -3.68 14.48 -7.90
N HIS A 132 -2.54 15.05 -7.51
CA HIS A 132 -1.64 14.46 -6.54
C HIS A 132 -1.09 15.54 -5.60
N ALA A 133 -0.62 15.12 -4.44
CA ALA A 133 0.03 15.99 -3.48
C ALA A 133 1.14 15.23 -2.74
N GLY A 134 2.22 15.96 -2.44
CA GLY A 134 3.27 15.51 -1.54
C GLY A 134 3.28 16.33 -0.26
N HIS A 135 3.83 15.73 0.79
CA HIS A 135 4.16 16.37 2.06
C HIS A 135 5.50 15.84 2.57
N ALA A 136 6.23 16.69 3.30
CA ALA A 136 7.46 16.35 3.98
C ALA A 136 7.43 16.98 5.38
N HIS A 137 7.88 16.22 6.37
CA HIS A 137 8.11 16.69 7.74
C HIS A 137 9.31 15.95 8.34
N GLU A 138 9.48 16.02 9.66
CA GLU A 138 10.60 15.38 10.37
C GLU A 138 10.81 13.92 9.90
N PRO A 139 12.06 13.52 9.57
CA PRO A 139 12.35 12.21 8.98
C PRO A 139 11.76 11.02 9.73
N GLY A 140 11.80 11.08 11.06
CA GLY A 140 11.29 10.01 11.91
C GLY A 140 9.77 9.85 11.88
N TRP A 141 9.03 10.80 11.34
CA TRP A 141 7.58 10.73 11.21
C TRP A 141 7.12 10.32 9.81
N PHE A 142 7.98 9.72 8.98
CA PHE A 142 7.58 9.29 7.63
C PHE A 142 6.31 8.41 7.62
N THR A 143 6.09 7.63 8.68
CA THR A 143 4.93 6.76 8.85
C THR A 143 3.59 7.50 8.84
N THR A 144 3.57 8.79 9.18
CA THR A 144 2.36 9.63 9.19
C THR A 144 2.32 10.64 8.04
N ALA A 145 3.42 10.82 7.30
CA ALA A 145 3.51 11.76 6.18
C ALA A 145 2.43 11.59 5.07
N PRO A 146 1.86 10.38 4.81
CA PRO A 146 0.72 10.25 3.89
C PRO A 146 -0.53 11.03 4.30
N VAL A 147 -0.73 11.26 5.61
CA VAL A 147 -1.93 11.95 6.14
C VAL A 147 -2.00 13.40 5.65
N PRO A 148 -1.02 14.28 5.92
CA PRO A 148 -1.04 15.65 5.42
C PRO A 148 -0.96 15.73 3.88
N ALA A 149 -0.30 14.77 3.21
CA ALA A 149 -0.32 14.69 1.75
C ALA A 149 -1.74 14.47 1.21
N THR A 150 -2.48 13.51 1.78
CA THR A 150 -3.88 13.25 1.43
C THR A 150 -4.78 14.41 1.79
N LYS A 151 -4.64 15.01 2.99
CA LYS A 151 -5.45 16.16 3.40
C LYS A 151 -5.34 17.31 2.39
N LYS A 152 -4.11 17.65 1.99
CA LYS A 152 -3.85 18.66 0.96
C LYS A 152 -4.46 18.30 -0.40
N LEU A 153 -4.49 17.02 -0.75
CA LEU A 153 -5.12 16.55 -1.98
C LEU A 153 -6.66 16.68 -1.92
N LEU A 154 -7.28 16.24 -0.83
CA LEU A 154 -8.72 16.37 -0.59
C LEU A 154 -9.14 17.84 -0.65
N ASP A 155 -8.42 18.73 0.05
CA ASP A 155 -8.68 20.18 0.04
C ASP A 155 -8.62 20.77 -1.38
N ARG A 156 -7.65 20.33 -2.19
CA ARG A 156 -7.50 20.77 -3.60
C ARG A 156 -8.63 20.30 -4.50
N LEU A 157 -9.17 19.11 -4.23
CA LEU A 157 -10.26 18.52 -5.00
C LEU A 157 -11.64 18.99 -4.50
N GLY A 158 -11.70 19.60 -3.31
CA GLY A 158 -12.95 19.89 -2.62
C GLY A 158 -13.69 18.62 -2.22
N TRP A 159 -12.96 17.54 -1.93
CA TRP A 159 -13.51 16.24 -1.54
C TRP A 159 -13.50 16.07 -0.02
N GLY A 160 -14.54 15.43 0.50
CA GLY A 160 -14.56 14.82 1.82
C GLY A 160 -13.96 13.40 1.82
N VAL A 161 -13.81 12.81 3.01
CA VAL A 161 -13.37 11.41 3.15
C VAL A 161 -14.45 10.46 2.59
N GLU A 162 -15.71 10.84 2.72
CA GLU A 162 -16.89 10.14 2.25
C GLU A 162 -17.03 10.10 0.72
N ASP A 163 -16.41 11.05 0.00
CA ASP A 163 -16.37 11.07 -1.46
C ASP A 163 -15.48 9.97 -2.06
N VAL A 164 -14.65 9.33 -1.23
CA VAL A 164 -13.70 8.30 -1.66
C VAL A 164 -14.27 6.92 -1.37
N ASP A 165 -14.39 6.12 -2.42
CA ASP A 165 -14.94 4.77 -2.31
C ASP A 165 -13.93 3.80 -1.71
N LEU A 166 -12.69 3.82 -2.23
CA LEU A 166 -11.60 2.94 -1.82
C LEU A 166 -10.29 3.68 -1.60
N TRP A 167 -9.49 3.15 -0.69
CA TRP A 167 -8.19 3.66 -0.29
C TRP A 167 -7.14 2.57 -0.43
N GLU A 168 -6.04 2.87 -1.12
CA GLU A 168 -4.84 2.05 -1.10
C GLU A 168 -3.73 2.80 -0.34
N VAL A 169 -3.55 2.49 0.94
CA VAL A 169 -2.54 3.09 1.80
C VAL A 169 -1.45 2.06 2.05
N ASN A 170 -0.26 2.31 1.51
CA ASN A 170 0.81 1.31 1.52
C ASN A 170 1.21 0.89 2.95
N GLU A 171 1.33 -0.43 3.14
CA GLU A 171 1.59 -1.05 4.45
C GLU A 171 3.08 -1.35 4.64
N ALA A 172 3.95 -0.33 4.51
CA ALA A 172 5.38 -0.52 4.83
C ALA A 172 5.55 -1.14 6.23
N PHE A 173 4.73 -0.64 7.16
CA PHE A 173 4.43 -1.21 8.46
C PHE A 173 2.93 -1.05 8.71
N ALA A 174 2.30 -1.95 9.47
CA ALA A 174 0.86 -1.91 9.79
C ALA A 174 0.44 -0.57 10.41
N VAL A 175 1.33 0.06 11.19
CA VAL A 175 1.09 1.37 11.81
C VAL A 175 0.83 2.50 10.81
N VAL A 176 1.32 2.41 9.57
CA VAL A 176 1.15 3.45 8.54
C VAL A 176 -0.34 3.60 8.15
N PRO A 177 -1.01 2.57 7.61
CA PRO A 177 -2.45 2.64 7.33
C PRO A 177 -3.29 2.75 8.62
N MET A 178 -2.86 2.20 9.75
CA MET A 178 -3.58 2.36 11.02
C MET A 178 -3.62 3.83 11.48
N ALA A 179 -2.49 4.54 11.44
CA ALA A 179 -2.45 5.98 11.72
C ALA A 179 -3.30 6.77 10.72
N PHE A 180 -3.23 6.41 9.44
CA PHE A 180 -4.05 7.03 8.39
C PHE A 180 -5.56 6.86 8.65
N MET A 181 -5.99 5.65 9.00
CA MET A 181 -7.38 5.35 9.36
C MET A 181 -7.81 6.14 10.60
N HIS A 182 -6.95 6.23 11.61
CA HIS A 182 -7.22 6.99 12.83
C HIS A 182 -7.45 8.47 12.54
N GLU A 183 -6.56 9.11 11.77
CA GLU A 183 -6.60 10.54 11.48
C GLU A 183 -7.81 10.95 10.62
N PHE A 184 -8.25 10.07 9.70
CA PHE A 184 -9.40 10.35 8.82
C PHE A 184 -10.72 9.69 9.27
N GLY A 185 -10.70 8.86 10.31
CA GLY A 185 -11.88 8.08 10.72
C GLY A 185 -12.36 7.09 9.66
N ILE A 186 -11.44 6.49 8.89
CA ILE A 186 -11.77 5.58 7.78
C ILE A 186 -11.98 4.17 8.31
N ALA A 187 -13.10 3.56 7.90
CA ALA A 187 -13.39 2.17 8.21
C ALA A 187 -12.47 1.20 7.45
N ARG A 188 -12.13 0.08 8.11
CA ARG A 188 -11.15 -0.90 7.60
C ARG A 188 -11.58 -1.54 6.28
N ASP A 189 -12.87 -1.64 6.03
CA ASP A 189 -13.47 -2.25 4.83
C ASP A 189 -13.31 -1.41 3.56
N LYS A 190 -12.84 -0.17 3.67
CA LYS A 190 -12.48 0.68 2.52
C LYS A 190 -10.97 0.78 2.26
N ILE A 191 -10.13 0.28 3.16
CA ILE A 191 -8.66 0.36 3.08
C ILE A 191 -8.10 -0.98 2.62
N ASN A 192 -7.26 -0.98 1.58
CA ASN A 192 -6.51 -2.16 1.10
C ASN A 192 -7.40 -3.40 1.02
N VAL A 193 -8.50 -3.28 0.28
CA VAL A 193 -9.60 -4.25 0.27
C VAL A 193 -9.23 -5.59 -0.34
N ASN A 194 -8.14 -5.63 -1.11
CA ASN A 194 -7.55 -6.86 -1.64
C ASN A 194 -6.28 -7.28 -0.85
N GLY A 195 -6.07 -6.71 0.34
CA GLY A 195 -4.83 -6.87 1.10
C GLY A 195 -3.77 -5.86 0.66
N GLY A 196 -2.73 -5.68 1.48
CA GLY A 196 -1.67 -4.73 1.22
C GLY A 196 -0.28 -5.30 1.48
N ALA A 197 0.71 -4.42 1.60
CA ALA A 197 2.12 -4.80 1.58
C ALA A 197 2.59 -5.67 2.76
N CYS A 198 1.86 -5.73 3.89
CA CYS A 198 2.16 -6.70 4.94
C CYS A 198 1.98 -8.15 4.46
N ALA A 199 1.05 -8.37 3.52
CA ALA A 199 0.79 -9.68 2.93
C ALA A 199 1.40 -9.85 1.52
N LEU A 200 1.38 -8.80 0.71
CA LEU A 200 1.77 -8.81 -0.70
C LEU A 200 3.25 -8.46 -0.92
N GLY A 201 3.90 -7.84 0.07
CA GLY A 201 5.29 -7.40 -0.02
C GLY A 201 5.47 -5.96 -0.53
N HIS A 202 6.71 -5.46 -0.42
CA HIS A 202 7.05 -4.07 -0.69
C HIS A 202 8.29 -3.94 -1.60
N PRO A 203 8.13 -4.06 -2.94
CA PRO A 203 9.17 -3.68 -3.88
C PRO A 203 9.28 -2.15 -3.90
N ILE A 204 10.20 -1.60 -3.12
CA ILE A 204 10.25 -0.17 -2.73
C ILE A 204 10.04 0.78 -3.92
N GLY A 205 10.82 0.61 -4.99
CA GLY A 205 10.75 1.48 -6.18
C GLY A 205 9.49 1.31 -7.03
N ALA A 206 8.78 0.20 -6.90
CA ALA A 206 7.58 -0.11 -7.67
C ALA A 206 6.28 0.09 -6.88
N SER A 207 6.36 0.15 -5.55
CA SER A 207 5.18 0.04 -4.67
C SER A 207 4.18 1.17 -4.87
N GLY A 208 4.64 2.39 -5.13
CA GLY A 208 3.75 3.51 -5.46
C GLY A 208 2.91 3.25 -6.71
N SER A 209 3.50 2.73 -7.78
CA SER A 209 2.77 2.35 -8.98
C SER A 209 1.87 1.12 -8.72
N ARG A 210 2.37 0.14 -7.95
CA ARG A 210 1.64 -1.09 -7.64
C ARG A 210 0.33 -0.80 -6.90
N ILE A 211 0.34 0.04 -5.87
CA ILE A 211 -0.90 0.42 -5.15
C ILE A 211 -1.92 1.15 -6.05
N ILE A 212 -1.47 1.95 -7.02
CA ILE A 212 -2.37 2.61 -7.97
C ILE A 212 -3.00 1.58 -8.92
N VAL A 213 -2.21 0.62 -9.40
CA VAL A 213 -2.68 -0.48 -10.24
C VAL A 213 -3.74 -1.30 -9.48
N THR A 214 -3.44 -1.71 -8.25
CA THR A 214 -4.39 -2.46 -7.41
C THR A 214 -5.66 -1.67 -7.13
N LEU A 215 -5.55 -0.38 -6.79
CA LEU A 215 -6.70 0.50 -6.58
C LEU A 215 -7.62 0.56 -7.80
N LEU A 216 -7.06 0.77 -8.99
CA LEU A 216 -7.83 0.89 -10.22
C LEU A 216 -8.61 -0.40 -10.52
N ASN A 217 -7.97 -1.56 -10.40
CA ASN A 217 -8.64 -2.84 -10.62
C ASN A 217 -9.67 -3.14 -9.52
N ALA A 218 -9.38 -2.81 -8.27
CA ALA A 218 -10.33 -2.97 -7.17
C ALA A 218 -11.60 -2.12 -7.36
N LEU A 219 -11.45 -0.87 -7.81
CA LEU A 219 -12.58 -0.01 -8.19
C LEU A 219 -13.36 -0.62 -9.35
N GLU A 220 -12.66 -1.11 -10.39
CA GLU A 220 -13.26 -1.75 -11.57
C GLU A 220 -14.14 -2.95 -11.22
N THR A 221 -13.56 -3.93 -10.53
CA THR A 221 -14.24 -5.17 -10.11
C THR A 221 -15.44 -4.90 -9.21
N ARG A 222 -15.42 -3.82 -8.42
CA ARG A 222 -16.49 -3.46 -7.47
C ARG A 222 -17.51 -2.47 -8.04
N GLY A 223 -17.34 -1.98 -9.26
CA GLY A 223 -18.24 -0.97 -9.82
C GLY A 223 -18.20 0.38 -9.10
N LEU A 224 -17.12 0.65 -8.35
CA LEU A 224 -16.89 1.91 -7.62
C LEU A 224 -16.17 2.92 -8.50
N GLN A 225 -16.12 4.19 -8.11
CA GLN A 225 -15.70 5.28 -9.00
C GLN A 225 -14.44 6.00 -8.54
N ARG A 226 -14.35 6.41 -7.27
CA ARG A 226 -13.30 7.30 -6.75
C ARG A 226 -12.38 6.56 -5.79
N GLY A 227 -11.08 6.73 -5.98
CA GLY A 227 -10.09 6.17 -5.06
C GLY A 227 -8.89 7.07 -4.85
N ILE A 228 -8.25 6.89 -3.69
CA ILE A 228 -6.98 7.53 -3.36
C ILE A 228 -5.95 6.47 -3.01
N ALA A 229 -4.78 6.57 -3.64
CA ALA A 229 -3.59 5.81 -3.25
C ALA A 229 -2.60 6.72 -2.52
N ALA A 230 -2.08 6.26 -1.39
CA ALA A 230 -1.14 7.02 -0.56
C ALA A 230 0.01 6.14 -0.05
N ILE A 231 1.22 6.71 -0.01
CA ILE A 231 2.44 5.98 0.38
C ILE A 231 3.39 6.88 1.17
N CYS A 232 3.99 6.31 2.21
CA CYS A 232 5.07 6.93 2.97
C CYS A 232 6.43 6.72 2.29
N ILE A 233 7.37 7.62 2.52
CA ILE A 233 8.70 7.63 1.91
C ILE A 233 9.72 7.92 3.02
N GLY A 234 10.70 7.03 3.18
CA GLY A 234 11.77 7.20 4.17
C GLY A 234 12.47 8.55 4.00
N GLY A 235 12.79 9.21 5.12
CA GLY A 235 13.24 10.61 5.13
C GLY A 235 12.14 11.62 5.45
N GLY A 236 10.93 11.16 5.82
CA GLY A 236 9.86 12.02 6.35
C GLY A 236 8.86 12.50 5.30
N GLU A 237 8.77 11.82 4.16
CA GLU A 237 7.94 12.26 3.03
C GLU A 237 6.73 11.34 2.81
N GLY A 238 5.71 11.86 2.14
CA GLY A 238 4.52 11.11 1.77
C GLY A 238 3.89 11.67 0.50
N THR A 239 3.30 10.79 -0.31
CA THR A 239 2.59 11.16 -1.55
C THR A 239 1.21 10.54 -1.57
N ALA A 240 0.23 11.29 -2.09
CA ALA A 240 -1.12 10.84 -2.36
C ALA A 240 -1.53 11.19 -3.80
N ILE A 241 -2.31 10.32 -4.44
CA ILE A 241 -2.86 10.51 -5.78
C ILE A 241 -4.33 10.08 -5.82
N ALA A 242 -5.17 10.89 -6.46
CA ALA A 242 -6.60 10.61 -6.62
C ALA A 242 -6.87 10.20 -8.06
N ILE A 243 -7.61 9.10 -8.22
CA ILE A 243 -8.10 8.61 -9.50
C ILE A 243 -9.62 8.48 -9.48
N GLU A 244 -10.23 8.74 -10.63
CA GLU A 244 -11.67 8.57 -10.84
C GLU A 244 -11.90 7.77 -12.12
N ARG A 245 -12.66 6.68 -12.04
CA ARG A 245 -12.95 5.83 -13.20
C ARG A 245 -13.78 6.55 -14.26
N VAL A 246 -13.49 6.24 -15.51
CA VAL A 246 -14.33 6.65 -16.64
C VAL A 246 -15.36 5.54 -16.86
N THR A 247 -16.63 5.85 -16.61
CA THR A 247 -17.78 4.97 -16.87
C THR A 247 -18.37 5.24 -18.24
#